data_AF-A0AAC9HUP2-F1
#
_entry.id   AF-A0AAC9HUP2-F1
#
_cell.length_a   1.000
_cell.length_b   1.000
_cell.length_c   1.000
_cell.angle_alpha   90.00
_cell.angle_beta   90.00
_cell.angle_gamma   90.00
#
_symmetry.space_group_name_H-M   'P 1'
#
loop_
_entity.id
_entity.type
_entity.pdbx_description
1 polymer ?
#
loop_
_entity_poly.entity_id
_entity_poly.type
_entity_poly.pdbx_seq_one_letter_code
_entity_poly.pdbx_strand_id
1 'polypeptide(L)'
;MAEPETVAGTVSAALVEIEIGAVATQVPILRTVAADIAMREDLDLDAIDDLRMAVDEAGSLLVAIAAPGARLMCSFLPAEDGITITATVRSRQDDIDFRSSLSWQVLSALADSVTDRVESEGEDRVVRIELVRRRAAGQATR
;
A
#
# COMPACT_ATOMS: atom_id res chain seq x y z
N MET A 1 -6.15 -32.82 -17.95
CA MET A 1 -6.81 -31.77 -17.16
C MET A 1 -5.99 -31.61 -15.90
N ALA A 2 -5.10 -30.63 -15.87
CA ALA A 2 -4.35 -30.28 -14.66
C ALA A 2 -5.22 -29.30 -13.86
N GLU A 3 -5.49 -29.63 -12.60
CA GLU A 3 -6.13 -28.71 -11.67
C GLU A 3 -5.19 -27.52 -11.42
N PRO A 4 -5.69 -26.28 -11.30
CA PRO A 4 -4.85 -25.16 -10.97
C PRO A 4 -4.40 -25.31 -9.52
N GLU A 5 -3.09 -25.47 -9.35
CA GLU A 5 -2.43 -25.44 -8.05
C GLU A 5 -2.60 -24.04 -7.46
N THR A 6 -3.63 -23.88 -6.62
CA THR A 6 -3.81 -22.66 -5.84
C THR A 6 -2.71 -22.66 -4.80
N VAL A 7 -1.64 -21.90 -5.06
CA VAL A 7 -0.66 -21.54 -4.04
C VAL A 7 -1.39 -20.62 -3.06
N ALA A 8 -2.07 -21.22 -2.09
CA ALA A 8 -2.56 -20.53 -0.91
C ALA A 8 -1.32 -20.09 -0.12
N GLY A 9 -0.78 -18.92 -0.48
CA GLY A 9 0.24 -18.26 0.32
C GLY A 9 -0.29 -18.17 1.73
N THR A 10 0.45 -18.70 2.71
CA THR A 10 0.10 -18.61 4.12
C THR A 10 -0.13 -17.14 4.43
N VAL A 11 -1.40 -16.76 4.57
CA VAL A 11 -1.76 -15.44 5.09
C VAL A 11 -1.15 -15.41 6.48
N SER A 12 -0.10 -14.60 6.66
CA SER A 12 0.45 -14.37 7.99
C SER A 12 -0.71 -14.02 8.92
N ALA A 13 -0.74 -14.59 10.12
CA ALA A 13 -1.81 -14.32 11.09
C ALA A 13 -1.99 -12.81 11.39
N ALA A 14 -1.00 -11.99 11.03
CA ALA A 14 -1.01 -10.53 11.18
C ALA A 14 -1.45 -9.74 9.92
N LEU A 15 -1.76 -10.39 8.79
CA LEU A 15 -2.21 -9.67 7.58
C LEU A 15 -3.57 -8.99 7.83
N VAL A 16 -3.64 -7.70 7.53
CA VAL A 16 -4.89 -6.94 7.52
C VAL A 16 -5.19 -6.49 6.10
N GLU A 17 -6.34 -6.87 5.56
CA GLU A 17 -6.79 -6.46 4.23
C GLU A 17 -8.05 -5.59 4.33
N ILE A 18 -8.06 -4.51 3.56
CA ILE A 18 -9.17 -3.55 3.52
C ILE A 18 -9.51 -3.25 2.07
N GLU A 19 -10.79 -3.39 1.75
CA GLU A 19 -11.32 -2.98 0.47
C GLU A 19 -12.30 -1.81 0.63
N ILE A 20 -12.00 -0.70 -0.05
CA ILE A 20 -12.83 0.50 -0.07
C ILE A 20 -13.16 0.90 -1.51
N GLY A 21 -14.14 1.79 -1.69
CA GLY A 21 -14.36 2.41 -3.00
C GLY A 21 -13.14 3.23 -3.38
N ALA A 22 -12.69 3.16 -4.63
CA ALA A 22 -11.57 3.96 -5.13
C ALA A 22 -11.97 5.43 -5.32
N VAL A 23 -12.28 6.10 -4.22
CA VAL A 23 -12.66 7.52 -4.16
C VAL A 23 -11.93 8.20 -3.00
N ALA A 24 -11.53 9.46 -3.19
CA ALA A 24 -10.67 10.18 -2.25
C ALA A 24 -11.25 10.26 -0.82
N THR A 25 -12.58 10.31 -0.68
CA THR A 25 -13.25 10.39 0.64
C THR A 25 -13.11 9.12 1.48
N GLN A 26 -12.69 8.00 0.90
CA GLN A 26 -12.50 6.72 1.60
C GLN A 26 -11.06 6.51 2.07
N VAL A 27 -10.07 7.17 1.45
CA VAL A 27 -8.64 7.03 1.79
C VAL A 27 -8.34 7.28 3.28
N PRO A 28 -8.99 8.24 3.99
CA PRO A 28 -8.75 8.44 5.42
C PRO A 28 -9.03 7.22 6.32
N ILE A 29 -9.82 6.25 5.85
CA ILE A 29 -10.05 4.97 6.55
C ILE A 29 -8.74 4.17 6.58
N LEU A 30 -8.05 4.08 5.45
CA LEU A 30 -6.76 3.38 5.35
C LEU A 30 -5.72 4.01 6.25
N ARG A 31 -5.70 5.35 6.33
CA ARG A 31 -4.81 6.09 7.24
C ARG A 31 -5.05 5.75 8.71
N THR A 32 -6.31 5.60 9.10
CA THR A 32 -6.68 5.26 10.48
C THR A 32 -6.18 3.86 10.84
N VAL A 33 -6.32 2.91 9.92
CA VAL A 33 -5.84 1.55 10.13
C VAL A 33 -4.32 1.47 10.10
N ALA A 34 -3.66 2.19 9.19
CA ALA A 34 -2.20 2.28 9.15
C ALA A 34 -1.63 2.76 10.48
N ALA A 35 -2.25 3.78 11.09
CA ALA A 35 -1.84 4.30 12.39
C ALA A 35 -2.03 3.26 13.52
N ASP A 36 -3.18 2.58 13.58
CA ASP A 36 -3.44 1.55 14.60
C ASP A 36 -2.46 0.37 14.47
N ILE A 37 -2.17 -0.09 13.26
CA ILE A 37 -1.20 -1.15 13.02
C ILE A 37 0.21 -0.68 13.41
N ALA A 38 0.64 0.50 12.97
CA ALA A 38 1.96 1.04 13.33
C ALA A 38 2.18 1.18 14.84
N MET A 39 1.15 1.62 15.57
CA MET A 39 1.19 1.70 17.03
C MET A 39 1.34 0.32 17.68
N ARG A 40 0.68 -0.72 17.16
CA ARG A 40 0.80 -2.09 17.69
C ARG A 40 2.14 -2.74 17.37
N GLU A 41 2.78 -2.30 16.29
CA GLU A 41 4.11 -2.70 15.86
C GLU A 41 5.24 -1.87 16.51
N ASP A 42 4.92 -1.04 17.50
CA ASP A 42 5.87 -0.22 18.29
C ASP A 42 6.72 0.73 17.42
N LEU A 43 6.14 1.28 16.35
CA LEU A 43 6.76 2.35 15.57
C LEU A 43 6.74 3.66 16.38
N ASP A 44 7.78 4.48 16.21
CA ASP A 44 7.81 5.83 16.79
C ASP A 44 6.80 6.76 16.09
N LEU A 45 6.55 7.92 16.72
CA LEU A 45 5.55 8.88 16.24
C LEU A 45 5.87 9.40 14.84
N ASP A 46 7.15 9.62 14.54
CA ASP A 46 7.58 10.09 13.22
C ASP A 46 7.29 9.03 12.15
N ALA A 47 7.57 7.75 12.44
CA ALA A 47 7.26 6.65 11.54
C ALA A 47 5.75 6.40 11.39
N ILE A 48 4.96 6.64 12.44
CA ILE A 48 3.49 6.58 12.34
C ILE A 48 2.98 7.69 11.42
N ASP A 49 3.45 8.93 11.57
CA ASP A 49 3.04 10.05 10.73
C ASP A 49 3.52 9.89 9.28
N ASP A 50 4.73 9.39 9.08
CA ASP A 50 5.25 9.03 7.76
C ASP A 50 4.39 7.96 7.09
N LEU A 51 4.00 6.90 7.82
CA LEU A 51 3.18 5.82 7.29
C LEU A 51 1.78 6.30 6.90
N ARG A 52 1.19 7.15 7.73
CA ARG A 52 -0.11 7.77 7.46
C ARG A 52 -0.08 8.61 6.19
N MET A 53 0.97 9.41 6.02
CA MET A 53 1.14 10.23 4.82
C MET A 53 1.45 9.36 3.60
N ALA A 54 2.28 8.32 3.73
CA ALA A 54 2.58 7.37 2.66
C ALA A 54 1.31 6.67 2.14
N VAL A 55 0.41 6.26 3.04
CA VAL A 55 -0.89 5.69 2.67
C VAL A 55 -1.79 6.70 1.97
N ASP A 56 -1.82 7.96 2.43
CA ASP A 56 -2.58 9.03 1.76
C ASP A 56 -2.05 9.27 0.33
N GLU A 57 -0.74 9.33 0.12
CA GLU A 57 -0.13 9.54 -1.21
C GLU A 57 -0.33 8.34 -2.14
N ALA A 58 -0.11 7.11 -1.66
CA ALA A 58 -0.35 5.91 -2.46
C ALA A 58 -1.84 5.77 -2.85
N GLY A 59 -2.74 6.06 -1.90
CA GLY A 59 -4.18 6.08 -2.15
C GLY A 59 -4.56 7.15 -3.18
N SER A 60 -3.99 8.35 -3.08
CA SER A 60 -4.22 9.44 -4.03
C SER A 60 -3.79 9.08 -5.46
N LEU A 61 -2.58 8.53 -5.61
CA LEU A 61 -2.05 8.07 -6.91
C LEU A 61 -2.96 7.03 -7.56
N LEU A 62 -3.39 6.03 -6.80
CA LEU A 62 -4.25 4.95 -7.33
C LEU A 62 -5.68 5.42 -7.61
N VAL A 63 -6.26 6.28 -6.77
CA VAL A 63 -7.59 6.85 -7.01
C VAL A 63 -7.61 7.70 -8.28
N ALA A 64 -6.53 8.43 -8.59
CA ALA A 64 -6.45 9.27 -9.78
C ALA A 64 -6.55 8.48 -11.11
N ILE A 65 -6.16 7.21 -11.09
CA ILE A 65 -6.15 6.33 -12.28
C ILE A 65 -7.23 5.25 -12.25
N ALA A 66 -8.02 5.20 -11.18
CA ALA A 66 -9.00 4.14 -10.94
C ALA A 66 -10.09 4.12 -12.02
N ALA A 67 -10.44 2.92 -12.49
CA ALA A 67 -11.59 2.76 -13.37
C ALA A 67 -12.90 3.14 -12.63
N PRO A 68 -13.95 3.61 -13.34
CA PRO A 68 -15.23 3.93 -12.70
C PRO A 68 -15.79 2.74 -11.90
N GLY A 69 -16.11 2.98 -10.64
CA GLY A 69 -16.65 1.95 -9.73
C GLY A 69 -15.60 0.95 -9.22
N ALA A 70 -14.31 1.15 -9.52
CA ALA A 70 -13.25 0.29 -9.01
C ALA A 70 -13.13 0.34 -7.48
N ARG A 71 -12.52 -0.70 -6.95
CA ARG A 71 -12.22 -0.87 -5.53
C ARG A 71 -10.72 -0.68 -5.32
N LEU A 72 -10.36 0.05 -4.27
CA LEU A 72 -8.99 0.17 -3.80
C LEU A 72 -8.81 -0.88 -2.69
N MET A 73 -7.99 -1.89 -2.97
CA MET A 73 -7.58 -2.90 -2.00
C MET A 73 -6.27 -2.44 -1.37
N CYS A 74 -6.19 -2.47 -0.04
CA CYS A 74 -4.98 -2.17 0.69
C CYS A 74 -4.72 -3.28 1.71
N SER A 75 -3.53 -3.88 1.65
CA SER A 75 -3.09 -4.89 2.60
C SER A 75 -1.92 -4.38 3.42
N PHE A 76 -1.95 -4.64 4.73
CA PHE A 76 -0.90 -4.31 5.68
C PHE A 76 -0.37 -5.62 6.25
N LEU A 77 0.92 -5.87 6.02
CA LEU A 77 1.60 -7.07 6.49
C LEU A 77 2.74 -6.65 7.44
N PRO A 78 2.51 -6.72 8.76
CA PRO A 78 3.58 -6.64 9.73
C PRO A 78 4.59 -7.78 9.56
N ALA A 79 5.86 -7.46 9.74
CA ALA A 79 7.00 -8.37 9.71
C ALA A 79 7.99 -8.00 10.85
N GLU A 80 9.03 -8.82 11.04
CA GLU A 80 10.01 -8.59 12.11
C GLU A 80 10.70 -7.22 12.02
N ASP A 81 10.95 -6.72 10.80
CA ASP A 81 11.72 -5.49 10.56
C ASP A 81 10.85 -4.28 10.17
N GLY A 82 9.53 -4.40 10.13
CA GLY A 82 8.66 -3.31 9.66
C GLY A 82 7.29 -3.74 9.16
N ILE A 83 6.68 -2.89 8.35
CA ILE A 83 5.36 -3.11 7.75
C ILE A 83 5.49 -2.99 6.24
N THR A 84 5.01 -4.01 5.52
CA THR A 84 4.77 -3.94 4.08
C THR A 84 3.34 -3.54 3.83
N ILE A 85 3.14 -2.51 3.01
CA ILE A 85 1.82 -2.05 2.58
C ILE A 85 1.72 -2.26 1.08
N THR A 86 0.62 -2.86 0.64
CA THR A 86 0.34 -3.04 -0.78
C THR A 86 -1.03 -2.50 -1.11
N ALA A 87 -1.08 -1.50 -1.97
CA ALA A 87 -2.31 -0.89 -2.44
C ALA A 87 -2.52 -1.23 -3.92
N THR A 88 -3.72 -1.62 -4.30
CA THR A 88 -4.04 -2.10 -5.65
C THR A 88 -5.38 -1.55 -6.14
N VAL A 89 -5.45 -1.15 -7.41
CA VAL A 89 -6.69 -0.73 -8.07
C VAL A 89 -6.77 -1.27 -9.50
N ARG A 90 -7.98 -1.42 -10.00
CA ARG A 90 -8.20 -1.61 -11.44
C ARG A 90 -8.19 -0.27 -12.18
N SER A 91 -7.54 -0.24 -13.33
CA SER A 91 -7.43 0.92 -14.21
C SER A 91 -7.68 0.54 -15.67
N ARG A 92 -8.10 1.52 -16.47
CA ARG A 92 -8.22 1.45 -17.94
C ARG A 92 -7.23 2.37 -18.65
N GLN A 93 -6.30 2.97 -17.91
CA GLN A 93 -5.35 3.93 -18.47
C GLN A 93 -4.17 3.22 -19.12
N ASP A 94 -3.79 3.69 -20.31
CA ASP A 94 -2.78 3.02 -21.12
C ASP A 94 -1.33 3.36 -20.76
N ASP A 95 -1.07 4.55 -20.24
CA ASP A 95 0.27 5.05 -19.92
C ASP A 95 0.29 5.55 -18.47
N ILE A 96 0.41 4.61 -17.53
CA ILE A 96 0.52 4.93 -16.10
C ILE A 96 1.99 5.13 -15.77
N ASP A 97 2.38 6.36 -15.47
CA ASP A 97 3.69 6.70 -14.93
C ASP A 97 3.54 7.60 -13.71
N PHE A 98 3.76 7.04 -12.52
CA PHE A 98 3.74 7.81 -11.28
C PHE A 98 5.05 8.52 -11.00
N ARG A 99 6.16 8.10 -11.59
CA ARG A 99 7.51 8.44 -11.09
C ARG A 99 7.88 9.91 -11.26
N SER A 100 7.22 10.59 -12.19
CA SER A 100 7.35 12.03 -12.42
C SER A 100 6.45 12.88 -11.51
N SER A 101 5.50 12.28 -10.80
CA SER A 101 4.55 12.99 -9.95
C SER A 101 5.15 13.43 -8.62
N LEU A 102 4.65 14.55 -8.08
CA LEU A 102 5.02 15.02 -6.74
C LEU A 102 4.64 13.99 -5.66
N SER A 103 3.44 13.40 -5.76
CA SER A 103 2.98 12.37 -4.82
C SER A 103 3.92 11.17 -4.77
N TRP A 104 4.49 10.74 -5.91
CA TRP A 104 5.50 9.67 -5.90
C TRP A 104 6.81 10.08 -5.22
N GLN A 105 7.26 11.32 -5.42
CA GLN A 105 8.47 11.84 -4.76
C GLN A 105 8.28 11.90 -3.24
N VAL A 106 7.13 12.39 -2.78
CA VAL A 106 6.76 12.40 -1.36
C VAL A 106 6.70 10.97 -0.83
N LEU A 107 5.97 10.08 -1.51
CA LEU A 107 5.86 8.67 -1.13
C LEU A 107 7.24 7.98 -1.01
N SER A 108 8.14 8.25 -1.95
CA SER A 108 9.50 7.70 -1.96
C SER A 108 10.39 8.26 -0.85
N ALA A 109 10.08 9.46 -0.32
CA ALA A 109 10.80 10.03 0.82
C ALA A 109 10.31 9.48 2.17
N LEU A 110 9.07 8.98 2.23
CA LEU A 110 8.42 8.49 3.45
C LEU A 110 8.57 6.99 3.68
N ALA A 111 8.94 6.24 2.65
CA ALA A 111 9.09 4.80 2.75
C ALA A 111 10.54 4.40 2.46
N ASP A 112 10.97 3.32 3.08
CA ASP A 112 12.28 2.72 2.84
C ASP A 112 12.42 2.19 1.41
N SER A 113 11.32 1.72 0.84
CA SER A 113 11.23 1.31 -0.55
C SER A 113 9.81 1.50 -1.04
N VAL A 114 9.68 1.91 -2.30
CA VAL A 114 8.42 2.00 -3.02
C VAL A 114 8.61 1.36 -4.38
N THR A 115 7.69 0.49 -4.77
CA THR A 115 7.67 -0.10 -6.11
C THR A 115 6.28 -0.02 -6.70
N ASP A 116 6.21 0.19 -8.01
CA ASP A 116 4.99 0.14 -8.79
C ASP A 116 5.02 -1.07 -9.74
N ARG A 117 3.87 -1.71 -9.93
CA ARG A 117 3.65 -2.73 -10.95
C ARG A 117 2.33 -2.50 -11.65
N VAL A 118 2.34 -2.69 -12.96
CA VAL A 118 1.15 -2.67 -13.80
C VAL A 118 1.06 -4.01 -14.50
N GLU A 119 -0.04 -4.72 -14.27
CA GLU A 119 -0.30 -6.04 -14.84
C GLU A 119 -1.57 -5.96 -15.71
N SER A 120 -1.56 -6.59 -16.88
CA SER A 120 -2.73 -6.66 -17.75
C SER A 120 -3.70 -7.74 -17.23
N GLU A 121 -4.97 -7.40 -17.07
CA GLU A 121 -6.06 -8.30 -16.69
C GLU A 121 -7.17 -8.21 -17.76
N GLY A 122 -6.97 -8.90 -18.88
CA GLY A 122 -7.86 -8.77 -20.04
C GLY A 122 -7.73 -7.41 -20.72
N GLU A 123 -8.83 -6.68 -20.82
CA GLU A 123 -8.86 -5.28 -21.33
C GLU A 123 -8.56 -4.25 -20.23
N ASP A 124 -8.68 -4.65 -18.95
CA ASP A 124 -8.37 -3.81 -17.81
C ASP A 124 -6.91 -4.05 -17.35
N ARG A 125 -6.45 -3.24 -16.40
CA ARG A 125 -5.13 -3.33 -15.80
C ARG A 125 -5.25 -3.32 -14.29
N VAL A 126 -4.40 -4.09 -13.63
CA VAL A 126 -4.24 -4.07 -12.17
C VAL A 126 -2.97 -3.31 -11.86
N VAL A 127 -3.13 -2.21 -11.14
CA VAL A 127 -2.02 -1.31 -10.77
C VAL A 127 -1.78 -1.44 -9.29
N ARG A 128 -0.54 -1.77 -8.93
CA ARG A 128 -0.11 -2.04 -7.57
C ARG A 128 0.99 -1.06 -7.19
N ILE A 129 0.85 -0.45 -6.02
CA ILE A 129 1.94 0.23 -5.33
C ILE A 129 2.24 -0.59 -4.07
N GLU A 130 3.49 -0.99 -3.92
CA GLU A 130 4.00 -1.64 -2.71
C GLU A 130 5.02 -0.72 -2.06
N LEU A 131 4.91 -0.55 -0.75
CA LEU A 131 5.87 0.18 0.04
C LEU A 131 6.23 -0.58 1.31
N VAL A 132 7.44 -0.31 1.80
CA VAL A 132 7.94 -0.88 3.05
C VAL A 132 8.33 0.26 3.96
N ARG A 133 7.90 0.19 5.22
CA ARG A 133 8.39 1.05 6.28
C ARG A 133 9.03 0.20 7.36
N ARG A 134 10.33 0.38 7.58
CA ARG A 134 11.08 -0.34 8.60
C ARG A 134 10.89 0.30 9.96
N ARG A 135 10.99 -0.52 11.00
CA ARG A 135 11.19 0.00 12.35
C ARG A 135 12.54 0.69 12.40
N ALA A 136 12.62 1.82 13.10
CA ALA A 136 13.92 2.39 13.45
C ALA A 136 14.69 1.33 14.23
N ALA A 137 15.94 1.05 13.81
CA ALA A 137 16.82 0.22 14.62
C ALA A 137 16.92 0.89 15.98
N GLY A 138 16.39 0.23 17.02
CA GLY A 138 16.29 0.81 18.35
C GLY A 138 17.63 1.45 18.70
N GLN A 139 17.60 2.72 19.12
CA GLN A 139 18.69 3.25 19.90
C GLN A 139 18.75 2.37 21.15
N ALA A 140 19.58 1.33 21.07
CA ALA A 140 19.91 0.51 22.21
C ALA A 140 20.34 1.48 23.30
N THR A 141 19.55 1.53 24.37
CA THR A 141 19.79 2.32 25.56
C THR A 141 21.28 2.32 25.87
N ARG A 142 21.89 3.51 25.80
CA ARG A 142 23.26 3.73 26.26
C ARG A 142 23.23 4.40 27.61
#